data_AF-A0A094YQW4-F1
#
_entry.id   AF-A0A094YQW4-F1
#
_cell.length_a   1.000
_cell.length_b   1.000
_cell.length_c   1.000
_cell.angle_alpha   90.00
_cell.angle_beta   90.00
_cell.angle_gamma   90.00
#
_symmetry.space_group_name_H-M   'P 1'
#
loop_
_entity.id
_entity.type
_entity.pdbx_description
1 polymer ?
#
loop_
_entity_poly.entity_id
_entity_poly.type
_entity_poly.pdbx_seq_one_letter_code
_entity_poly.pdbx_strand_id
1 'polypeptide(L)'
;MTSRETPFSTPVGVAQYGGARAVKRCDTLGIAPYSEEEGGLFRPYLSNAYRETVQCVSVWMKEAGMTTRQDAAGNLVGRYEGSLPGAPALLIGSHLDSVRNAGRYDGPLGVMLGIEAVDYLSAHKKRLPFAVEVIGFGDEEGSRFPVSMLTSRAVAGLIPTPPDILRDATGITLQEALGAEGFLLEEFPKAARNKKDVLAYFEAHIEQGPVLESENRAVGAVTAIAAQYRFLISIHGFAGHAGTMPMHLRQDALAAAAESMLAIEAIALQKAGDLVATVGRLDVTPGVPNVVPGDVVFTLDIRSGTESIRNEAADTIRVALNDIAKKRHVELSMELQQDLPATPCDPALTEALSEAIEKVTGGSARKLVSGAGHDAMVMAALAPVCMLFVRCEKGISHNPAEAVTAADVESAFQVMINFIESYADSCSARQEKMA
;
A
#
# COMPACT_ATOMS: atom_id res chain seq x y z
N MET A 1 26.06 36.16 1.39
CA MET A 1 25.43 34.82 1.40
C MET A 1 24.54 34.76 2.63
N THR A 2 23.30 35.21 2.47
CA THR A 2 22.29 35.20 3.52
C THR A 2 21.64 33.81 3.53
N SER A 3 21.79 33.08 4.63
CA SER A 3 21.08 31.84 4.91
C SER A 3 19.58 32.12 4.83
N ARG A 4 18.88 31.43 3.92
CA ARG A 4 17.40 31.45 3.89
C ARG A 4 16.92 30.70 5.12
N GLU A 5 16.31 31.42 6.06
CA GLU A 5 15.56 30.83 7.16
C GLU A 5 14.42 30.00 6.57
N THR A 6 14.47 28.68 6.73
CA THR A 6 13.28 27.84 6.61
C THR A 6 12.50 27.96 7.92
N PRO A 7 11.15 27.77 7.91
CA PRO A 7 10.32 27.83 9.13
C PRO A 7 10.70 26.78 10.21
N PHE A 8 11.72 25.95 9.96
CA PHE A 8 12.23 24.90 10.85
C PHE A 8 13.60 25.22 11.46
N SER A 9 14.07 26.48 11.36
CA SER A 9 15.40 26.90 11.85
C SER A 9 15.47 27.20 13.36
N THR A 10 14.38 27.03 14.11
CA THR A 10 14.32 27.25 15.57
C THR A 10 14.82 26.00 16.33
N PRO A 11 15.71 26.13 17.34
CA PRO A 11 16.22 24.98 18.10
C PRO A 11 15.08 24.19 18.77
N VAL A 12 15.16 22.86 18.68
CA VAL A 12 14.19 21.88 19.20
C VAL A 12 14.13 21.97 20.74
N GLY A 13 13.25 22.82 21.26
CA GLY A 13 12.45 22.43 22.42
C GLY A 13 11.56 21.26 22.00
N VAL A 14 11.41 20.24 22.85
CA VAL A 14 10.67 18.97 22.60
C VAL A 14 9.54 19.22 21.59
N ALA A 15 9.75 18.83 20.33
CA ALA A 15 8.82 19.17 19.27
C ALA A 15 7.43 18.61 19.62
N GLN A 16 6.42 19.49 19.67
CA GLN A 16 5.07 19.08 20.03
C GLN A 16 4.45 18.17 18.96
N TYR A 17 4.88 18.24 17.70
CA TYR A 17 4.45 17.42 16.56
C TYR A 17 5.67 17.08 15.67
N GLY A 18 5.52 16.16 14.72
CA GLY A 18 6.53 15.82 13.70
C GLY A 18 6.91 14.33 13.66
N GLY A 19 7.98 14.01 12.93
CA GLY A 19 8.32 12.64 12.57
C GLY A 19 8.71 11.76 13.75
N ALA A 20 9.43 12.30 14.74
CA ALA A 20 9.79 11.55 15.94
C ALA A 20 8.55 11.13 16.76
N ARG A 21 7.51 11.97 16.80
CA ARG A 21 6.26 11.64 17.51
C ARG A 21 5.41 10.65 16.70
N ALA A 22 5.40 10.77 15.37
CA ALA A 22 4.78 9.77 14.49
C ALA A 22 5.39 8.38 14.67
N VAL A 23 6.73 8.27 14.68
CA VAL A 23 7.44 7.01 14.94
C VAL A 23 7.07 6.45 16.31
N LYS A 24 7.13 7.28 17.37
CA LYS A 24 6.77 6.84 18.73
C LYS A 24 5.32 6.34 18.82
N ARG A 25 4.39 6.98 18.11
CA ARG A 25 2.98 6.55 18.05
C ARG A 25 2.84 5.22 17.32
N CYS A 26 3.52 5.02 16.20
CA CYS A 26 3.60 3.73 15.50
C CYS A 26 4.17 2.63 16.41
N ASP A 27 5.26 2.92 17.12
CA ASP A 27 5.87 2.01 18.10
C ASP A 27 4.93 1.63 19.22
N THR A 28 4.16 2.60 19.72
CA THR A 28 3.15 2.37 20.77
C THR A 28 2.06 1.42 20.25
N LEU A 29 1.62 1.59 19.02
CA LEU A 29 0.62 0.75 18.37
C LEU A 29 1.12 -0.65 17.97
N GLY A 30 2.43 -0.91 18.09
CA GLY A 30 3.04 -2.20 17.72
C GLY A 30 3.07 -3.24 18.85
N ILE A 31 2.46 -2.96 20.01
CA ILE A 31 2.47 -3.82 21.20
C ILE A 31 1.08 -3.89 21.84
N ALA A 32 0.87 -4.79 22.81
CA ALA A 32 -0.39 -4.88 23.55
C ALA A 32 -0.82 -3.53 24.19
N PRO A 33 -2.12 -3.19 24.19
CA PRO A 33 -3.27 -4.01 23.76
C PRO A 33 -3.60 -3.90 22.26
N TYR A 34 -2.74 -3.26 21.46
CA TYR A 34 -2.97 -2.98 20.04
C TYR A 34 -2.60 -4.15 19.11
N SER A 35 -2.29 -5.31 19.67
CA SER A 35 -2.05 -6.54 18.91
C SER A 35 -2.73 -7.75 19.55
N GLU A 36 -3.24 -8.64 18.71
CA GLU A 36 -3.76 -9.97 19.06
C GLU A 36 -2.62 -11.02 19.24
N GLU A 37 -1.37 -10.68 18.94
CA GLU A 37 -0.22 -11.60 19.02
C GLU A 37 0.75 -11.16 20.12
N GLU A 38 1.05 -12.05 21.07
CA GLU A 38 2.02 -11.76 22.12
C GLU A 38 3.44 -11.79 21.55
N GLY A 39 4.17 -10.68 21.67
CA GLY A 39 5.54 -10.57 21.16
C GLY A 39 5.66 -10.35 19.64
N GLY A 40 4.54 -10.31 18.93
CA GLY A 40 4.44 -9.95 17.51
C GLY A 40 3.43 -8.82 17.30
N LEU A 41 3.24 -8.43 16.04
CA LEU A 41 2.15 -7.55 15.64
C LEU A 41 1.22 -8.30 14.69
N PHE A 42 -0.01 -8.44 15.13
CA PHE A 42 -1.17 -8.78 14.33
C PHE A 42 -2.36 -7.96 14.81
N ARG A 43 -2.94 -7.16 13.92
CA ARG A 43 -4.08 -6.31 14.21
C ARG A 43 -5.10 -6.40 13.07
N PRO A 44 -5.88 -7.49 13.03
CA PRO A 44 -6.88 -7.68 11.98
C PRO A 44 -8.06 -6.71 12.13
N TYR A 45 -8.68 -6.32 11.02
CA TYR A 45 -9.90 -5.51 10.98
C TYR A 45 -10.99 -6.02 11.95
N LEU A 46 -11.65 -5.13 12.70
CA LEU A 46 -12.72 -5.43 13.66
C LEU A 46 -12.35 -6.42 14.78
N SER A 47 -11.05 -6.55 15.09
CA SER A 47 -10.58 -7.28 16.27
C SER A 47 -10.54 -6.40 17.51
N ASN A 48 -10.25 -6.97 18.68
CA ASN A 48 -10.09 -6.18 19.89
C ASN A 48 -8.88 -5.26 19.76
N ALA A 49 -7.76 -5.76 19.22
CA ALA A 49 -6.57 -4.96 18.94
C ALA A 49 -6.84 -3.77 18.00
N TYR A 50 -7.65 -3.98 16.97
CA TYR A 50 -8.07 -2.93 16.05
C TYR A 50 -8.98 -1.90 16.75
N ARG A 51 -9.94 -2.37 17.56
CA ARG A 51 -10.81 -1.50 18.37
C ARG A 51 -10.00 -0.60 19.32
N GLU A 52 -9.06 -1.18 20.08
CA GLU A 52 -8.18 -0.43 20.98
C GLU A 52 -7.32 0.58 20.22
N THR A 53 -6.84 0.22 19.04
CA THR A 53 -6.10 1.12 18.15
C THR A 53 -6.96 2.30 17.71
N VAL A 54 -8.18 2.05 17.22
CA VAL A 54 -9.10 3.12 16.79
C VAL A 54 -9.43 4.07 17.94
N GLN A 55 -9.66 3.54 19.15
CA GLN A 55 -9.92 4.37 20.33
C GLN A 55 -8.71 5.25 20.67
N CYS A 56 -7.50 4.69 20.69
CA CYS A 56 -6.27 5.41 20.96
C CYS A 56 -5.99 6.50 19.90
N VAL A 57 -6.08 6.15 18.63
CA VAL A 57 -5.85 7.09 17.52
C VAL A 57 -6.92 8.18 17.50
N SER A 58 -8.18 7.88 17.86
CA SER A 58 -9.23 8.89 18.01
C SER A 58 -8.87 9.94 19.07
N VAL A 59 -8.23 9.55 20.17
CA VAL A 59 -7.73 10.49 21.18
C VAL A 59 -6.64 11.38 20.59
N TRP A 60 -5.64 10.81 19.91
CA TRP A 60 -4.57 11.59 19.28
C TRP A 60 -5.09 12.54 18.20
N MET A 61 -6.12 12.15 17.45
CA MET A 61 -6.77 13.03 16.49
C MET A 61 -7.45 14.23 17.17
N LYS A 62 -8.17 13.99 18.29
CA LYS A 62 -8.79 15.07 19.08
C LYS A 62 -7.75 16.01 19.67
N GLU A 63 -6.64 15.48 20.19
CA GLU A 63 -5.52 16.28 20.70
C GLU A 63 -4.91 17.18 19.61
N ALA A 64 -4.82 16.70 18.37
CA ALA A 64 -4.38 17.50 17.22
C ALA A 64 -5.40 18.57 16.77
N GLY A 65 -6.60 18.61 17.37
CA GLY A 65 -7.64 19.59 17.08
C GLY A 65 -8.69 19.13 16.06
N MET A 66 -8.81 17.83 15.79
CA MET A 66 -9.85 17.27 14.92
C MET A 66 -11.13 16.94 15.67
N THR A 67 -12.25 16.96 14.94
CA THR A 67 -13.44 16.21 15.31
C THR A 67 -13.31 14.78 14.79
N THR A 68 -13.77 13.77 15.53
CA THR A 68 -13.59 12.37 15.12
C THR A 68 -14.90 11.61 15.07
N ARG A 69 -15.00 10.66 14.14
CA ARG A 69 -16.09 9.69 14.04
C ARG A 69 -15.57 8.37 13.46
N GLN A 70 -16.32 7.28 13.65
CA GLN A 70 -16.20 6.11 12.78
C GLN A 70 -17.27 6.19 11.70
N ASP A 71 -16.95 5.79 10.46
CA ASP A 71 -17.95 5.65 9.40
C ASP A 71 -18.68 4.30 9.47
N ALA A 72 -19.64 4.08 8.56
CA ALA A 72 -20.43 2.85 8.53
C ALA A 72 -19.62 1.59 8.14
N ALA A 73 -18.40 1.76 7.63
CA ALA A 73 -17.45 0.70 7.35
C ALA A 73 -16.36 0.61 8.43
N GLY A 74 -16.59 1.17 9.62
CA GLY A 74 -15.68 1.05 10.76
C GLY A 74 -14.35 1.81 10.64
N ASN A 75 -14.17 2.62 9.59
CA ASN A 75 -12.96 3.44 9.43
C ASN A 75 -12.95 4.56 10.45
N LEU A 76 -11.78 4.91 10.99
CA LEU A 76 -11.63 6.09 11.82
C LEU A 76 -11.41 7.32 10.95
N VAL A 77 -12.23 8.36 11.14
CA VAL A 77 -12.13 9.63 10.42
C VAL A 77 -11.94 10.78 11.40
N GLY A 78 -10.85 11.52 11.26
CA GLY A 78 -10.59 12.80 11.92
C GLY A 78 -10.75 13.95 10.93
N ARG A 79 -11.55 14.97 11.26
CA ARG A 79 -11.78 16.15 10.40
C ARG A 79 -11.32 17.43 11.09
N TYR A 80 -10.46 18.16 10.41
CA TYR A 80 -10.06 19.52 10.72
C TYR A 80 -10.69 20.47 9.69
N GLU A 81 -11.62 21.30 10.14
CA GLU A 81 -12.36 22.20 9.25
C GLU A 81 -11.46 23.22 8.56
N GLY A 82 -11.86 23.60 7.34
CA GLY A 82 -11.27 24.74 6.64
C GLY A 82 -11.69 26.07 7.25
N SER A 83 -11.40 27.16 6.54
CA SER A 83 -11.86 28.51 6.88
C SER A 83 -13.38 28.64 6.84
N LEU A 84 -14.04 27.82 6.00
CA LEU A 84 -15.48 27.67 5.94
C LEU A 84 -15.88 26.26 6.39
N PRO A 85 -16.81 26.12 7.36
CA PRO A 85 -17.34 24.82 7.76
C PRO A 85 -17.97 24.08 6.58
N GLY A 86 -17.68 22.78 6.47
CA GLY A 86 -18.24 21.94 5.41
C GLY A 86 -17.58 22.12 4.04
N ALA A 87 -16.44 22.82 3.96
CA ALA A 87 -15.64 22.85 2.74
C ALA A 87 -15.22 21.43 2.30
N PRO A 88 -15.04 21.19 0.99
CA PRO A 88 -14.44 19.96 0.48
C PRO A 88 -13.11 19.66 1.18
N ALA A 89 -12.76 18.38 1.29
CA ALA A 89 -11.59 17.94 2.04
C ALA A 89 -10.44 17.50 1.12
N LEU A 90 -9.20 17.84 1.50
CA LEU A 90 -8.04 17.03 1.18
C LEU A 90 -8.07 15.82 2.13
N LEU A 91 -8.21 14.63 1.58
CA LEU A 91 -8.13 13.40 2.37
C LEU A 91 -6.66 13.01 2.50
N ILE A 92 -6.23 12.71 3.72
CA ILE A 92 -4.97 12.07 4.04
C ILE A 92 -5.30 10.72 4.64
N GLY A 93 -4.73 9.64 4.13
CA GLY A 93 -5.08 8.32 4.64
C GLY A 93 -3.98 7.29 4.47
N SER A 94 -4.19 6.20 5.18
CA SER A 94 -3.62 4.88 4.98
C SER A 94 -4.39 3.93 5.90
N HIS A 95 -3.88 2.74 6.19
CA HIS A 95 -4.58 1.74 6.97
C HIS A 95 -4.10 1.62 8.42
N LEU A 96 -4.96 1.06 9.26
CA LEU A 96 -4.69 0.76 10.66
C LEU A 96 -4.70 -0.75 10.92
N ASP A 97 -5.10 -1.62 9.99
CA ASP A 97 -4.89 -3.06 10.17
C ASP A 97 -3.45 -3.49 9.86
N SER A 98 -3.14 -4.75 10.11
CA SER A 98 -1.83 -5.33 9.79
C SER A 98 -1.95 -6.81 9.42
N VAL A 99 -0.95 -7.33 8.70
CA VAL A 99 -0.71 -8.77 8.58
C VAL A 99 -0.22 -9.38 9.91
N ARG A 100 -0.11 -10.72 9.96
CA ARG A 100 0.53 -11.42 11.07
C ARG A 100 2.03 -11.20 11.06
N ASN A 101 2.64 -11.08 12.24
CA ASN A 101 4.07 -10.76 12.37
C ASN A 101 4.47 -9.52 11.53
N ALA A 102 3.61 -8.50 11.52
CA ALA A 102 3.82 -7.28 10.76
C ALA A 102 4.94 -6.39 11.35
N GLY A 103 5.38 -5.44 10.54
CA GLY A 103 6.12 -4.27 10.96
C GLY A 103 5.21 -3.19 11.55
N ARG A 104 5.81 -2.16 12.14
CA ARG A 104 5.07 -1.15 12.94
C ARG A 104 4.58 0.05 12.12
N TYR A 105 5.04 0.20 10.88
CA TYR A 105 4.95 1.41 10.08
C TYR A 105 4.11 1.25 8.81
N ASP A 106 4.02 0.04 8.26
CA ASP A 106 3.14 -0.32 7.14
C ASP A 106 1.66 -0.02 7.45
N GLY A 107 1.11 1.03 6.84
CA GLY A 107 -0.19 1.62 7.18
C GLY A 107 -0.16 2.77 8.20
N PRO A 108 0.02 2.51 9.51
CA PRO A 108 -0.12 3.52 10.57
C PRO A 108 0.78 4.73 10.39
N LEU A 109 1.94 4.61 9.74
CA LEU A 109 2.84 5.74 9.52
C LEU A 109 2.15 6.85 8.71
N GLY A 110 1.39 6.50 7.68
CA GLY A 110 0.64 7.45 6.86
C GLY A 110 -0.44 8.18 7.66
N VAL A 111 -1.19 7.41 8.48
CA VAL A 111 -2.20 7.97 9.38
C VAL A 111 -1.57 8.90 10.40
N MET A 112 -0.46 8.49 11.04
CA MET A 112 0.24 9.31 12.03
C MET A 112 0.79 10.60 11.41
N LEU A 113 1.42 10.52 10.23
CA LEU A 113 1.90 11.70 9.52
C LEU A 113 0.76 12.69 9.17
N GLY A 114 -0.42 12.19 8.81
CA GLY A 114 -1.62 13.01 8.64
C GLY A 114 -2.05 13.71 9.94
N ILE A 115 -2.04 13.00 11.07
CA ILE A 115 -2.34 13.59 12.40
C ILE A 115 -1.30 14.65 12.77
N GLU A 116 -0.01 14.39 12.55
CA GLU A 116 1.06 15.35 12.80
C GLU A 116 0.91 16.60 11.92
N ALA A 117 0.52 16.45 10.66
CA ALA A 117 0.27 17.56 9.75
C ALA A 117 -0.87 18.46 10.26
N VAL A 118 -1.97 17.85 10.73
CA VAL A 118 -3.08 18.60 11.32
C VAL A 118 -2.70 19.27 12.64
N ASP A 119 -1.93 18.60 13.51
CA ASP A 119 -1.46 19.20 14.77
C ASP A 119 -0.62 20.44 14.49
N TYR A 120 0.31 20.39 13.52
CA TYR A 120 1.05 21.57 13.08
C TYR A 120 0.12 22.71 12.63
N LEU A 121 -0.89 22.43 11.78
CA LEU A 121 -1.84 23.45 11.33
C LEU A 121 -2.62 24.05 12.50
N SER A 122 -3.07 23.21 13.44
CA SER A 122 -3.84 23.59 14.62
C SER A 122 -3.02 24.43 15.60
N ALA A 123 -1.79 24.01 15.92
CA ALA A 123 -0.86 24.73 16.79
C ALA A 123 -0.53 26.14 16.25
N HIS A 124 -0.46 26.29 14.92
CA HIS A 124 -0.26 27.57 14.26
C HIS A 124 -1.56 28.33 13.95
N LYS A 125 -2.71 27.81 14.38
CA LYS A 125 -4.03 28.39 14.14
C LYS A 125 -4.33 28.64 12.65
N LYS A 126 -3.75 27.82 11.78
CA LYS A 126 -3.93 27.90 10.32
C LYS A 126 -5.19 27.16 9.90
N ARG A 127 -6.13 27.88 9.29
CA ARG A 127 -7.31 27.31 8.61
C ARG A 127 -7.14 27.49 7.11
N LEU A 128 -7.24 26.40 6.37
CA LEU A 128 -7.03 26.37 4.91
C LEU A 128 -8.35 26.65 4.17
N PRO A 129 -8.34 26.97 2.87
CA PRO A 129 -9.58 27.11 2.06
C PRO A 129 -10.42 25.83 1.95
N PHE A 130 -9.88 24.71 2.40
CA PHE A 130 -10.48 23.39 2.42
C PHE A 130 -10.27 22.73 3.79
N ALA A 131 -11.04 21.68 4.07
CA ALA A 131 -10.82 20.86 5.24
C ALA A 131 -9.69 19.85 5.02
N VAL A 132 -9.05 19.40 6.10
CA VAL A 132 -8.15 18.24 6.07
C VAL A 132 -8.84 17.12 6.84
N GLU A 133 -9.00 15.97 6.20
CA GLU A 133 -9.51 14.77 6.86
C GLU A 133 -8.45 13.68 6.87
N VAL A 134 -8.20 13.11 8.04
CA VAL A 134 -7.32 11.95 8.22
C VAL A 134 -8.19 10.70 8.35
N ILE A 135 -7.99 9.71 7.50
CA ILE A 135 -8.71 8.43 7.52
C ILE A 135 -7.73 7.32 7.86
N GLY A 136 -8.05 6.53 8.89
CA GLY A 136 -7.43 5.23 9.13
C GLY A 136 -8.35 4.13 8.61
N PHE A 137 -8.01 3.56 7.46
CA PHE A 137 -8.75 2.46 6.85
C PHE A 137 -8.60 1.18 7.67
N GLY A 138 -9.66 0.37 7.68
CA GLY A 138 -9.75 -0.78 8.56
C GLY A 138 -9.28 -2.10 7.99
N ASP A 139 -9.23 -2.27 6.66
CA ASP A 139 -8.95 -3.57 6.02
C ASP A 139 -8.28 -3.35 4.66
N GLU A 140 -7.04 -2.87 4.67
CA GLU A 140 -6.22 -2.77 3.46
C GLU A 140 -5.61 -4.13 3.13
N GLU A 141 -5.02 -4.80 4.13
CA GLU A 141 -4.20 -6.00 3.92
C GLU A 141 -5.05 -7.22 3.53
N GLY A 142 -6.33 -7.24 3.93
CA GLY A 142 -7.17 -8.44 3.83
C GLY A 142 -6.69 -9.56 4.76
N SER A 143 -6.21 -9.17 5.93
CA SER A 143 -5.56 -10.06 6.89
C SER A 143 -6.55 -10.92 7.67
N ARG A 144 -7.81 -10.46 7.81
CA ARG A 144 -8.90 -11.19 8.47
C ARG A 144 -9.82 -11.88 7.48
N PHE A 145 -10.30 -11.13 6.50
CA PHE A 145 -11.22 -11.59 5.48
C PHE A 145 -10.47 -11.74 4.15
N PRO A 146 -10.84 -12.67 3.26
CA PRO A 146 -10.13 -12.93 2.00
C PRO A 146 -10.42 -11.86 0.92
N VAL A 147 -10.29 -10.59 1.28
CA VAL A 147 -10.49 -9.41 0.43
C VAL A 147 -9.60 -8.29 0.96
N SER A 148 -8.91 -7.59 0.08
CA SER A 148 -8.05 -6.45 0.43
C SER A 148 -8.75 -5.12 0.10
N MET A 149 -8.38 -4.07 0.82
CA MET A 149 -8.88 -2.69 0.66
C MET A 149 -10.42 -2.61 0.76
N LEU A 150 -11.02 -3.44 1.61
CA LEU A 150 -12.48 -3.54 1.70
C LEU A 150 -13.11 -2.21 2.11
N THR A 151 -12.53 -1.53 3.09
CA THR A 151 -13.13 -0.33 3.67
C THR A 151 -12.84 0.93 2.85
N SER A 152 -11.70 1.02 2.16
CA SER A 152 -11.47 2.09 1.18
C SER A 152 -12.34 1.93 -0.07
N ARG A 153 -12.66 0.69 -0.48
CA ARG A 153 -13.66 0.42 -1.53
C ARG A 153 -15.04 0.90 -1.12
N ALA A 154 -15.40 0.78 0.16
CA ALA A 154 -16.64 1.33 0.70
C ALA A 154 -16.65 2.87 0.58
N VAL A 155 -15.57 3.54 1.01
CA VAL A 155 -15.41 5.00 0.96
C VAL A 155 -15.43 5.53 -0.48
N ALA A 156 -14.81 4.81 -1.42
CA ALA A 156 -14.83 5.14 -2.84
C ALA A 156 -16.17 4.82 -3.54
N GLY A 157 -17.13 4.20 -2.85
CA GLY A 157 -18.45 3.86 -3.38
C GLY A 157 -18.45 2.67 -4.34
N LEU A 158 -17.45 1.79 -4.26
CA LEU A 158 -17.28 0.63 -5.13
C LEU A 158 -17.99 -0.63 -4.59
N ILE A 159 -18.57 -0.57 -3.39
CA ILE A 159 -19.33 -1.66 -2.77
C ILE A 159 -20.77 -1.20 -2.54
N PRO A 160 -21.61 -1.16 -3.61
CA PRO A 160 -23.03 -0.83 -3.47
C PRO A 160 -23.82 -1.94 -2.78
N THR A 161 -23.29 -3.17 -2.79
CA THR A 161 -23.87 -4.34 -2.12
C THR A 161 -22.73 -5.10 -1.47
N PRO A 162 -22.62 -5.10 -0.14
CA PRO A 162 -21.55 -5.80 0.55
C PRO A 162 -21.74 -7.32 0.43
N PRO A 163 -20.66 -8.11 0.44
CA PRO A 163 -20.75 -9.56 0.31
C PRO A 163 -21.28 -10.21 1.59
N ASP A 164 -22.51 -10.74 1.55
CA ASP A 164 -23.18 -11.40 2.68
C ASP A 164 -22.46 -12.68 3.19
N ILE A 165 -21.60 -13.27 2.35
CA ILE A 165 -20.94 -14.56 2.62
C ILE A 165 -19.47 -14.45 2.99
N LEU A 166 -18.94 -13.23 3.14
CA LEU A 166 -17.53 -13.03 3.48
C LEU A 166 -17.27 -13.51 4.91
N ARG A 167 -16.37 -14.49 5.04
CA ARG A 167 -16.01 -15.15 6.31
C ARG A 167 -14.51 -15.10 6.55
N ASP A 168 -14.14 -14.95 7.81
CA ASP A 168 -12.75 -15.13 8.22
C ASP A 168 -12.37 -16.61 8.34
N ALA A 169 -11.09 -16.89 8.61
CA ALA A 169 -10.56 -18.25 8.72
C ALA A 169 -11.20 -19.08 9.85
N THR A 170 -11.88 -18.44 10.82
CA THR A 170 -12.59 -19.11 11.92
C THR A 170 -14.08 -19.30 11.65
N GLY A 171 -14.57 -18.78 10.51
CA GLY A 171 -15.96 -18.90 10.08
C GLY A 171 -16.86 -17.73 10.49
N ILE A 172 -16.35 -16.75 11.24
CA ILE A 172 -17.09 -15.53 11.60
C ILE A 172 -17.33 -14.71 10.33
N THR A 173 -18.58 -14.31 10.13
CA THR A 173 -18.98 -13.48 8.98
C THR A 173 -18.61 -12.01 9.21
N LEU A 174 -18.46 -11.26 8.12
CA LEU A 174 -18.31 -9.80 8.19
C LEU A 174 -19.48 -9.15 8.95
N GLN A 175 -20.71 -9.66 8.79
CA GLN A 175 -21.88 -9.18 9.51
C GLN A 175 -21.75 -9.35 11.02
N GLU A 176 -21.33 -10.53 11.49
CA GLU A 176 -21.14 -10.80 12.92
C GLU A 176 -20.01 -9.93 13.50
N ALA A 177 -18.90 -9.76 12.76
CA ALA A 177 -17.78 -8.92 13.18
C ALA A 177 -18.18 -7.44 13.29
N LEU A 178 -18.89 -6.89 12.30
CA LEU A 178 -19.43 -5.53 12.34
C LEU A 178 -20.42 -5.34 13.48
N GLY A 179 -21.33 -6.30 13.66
CA GLY A 179 -22.34 -6.29 14.71
C GLY A 179 -21.74 -6.26 16.12
N ALA A 180 -20.61 -6.94 16.33
CA ALA A 180 -19.87 -6.91 17.60
C ALA A 180 -19.31 -5.52 17.96
N GLU A 181 -19.07 -4.68 16.94
CA GLU A 181 -18.64 -3.28 17.09
C GLU A 181 -19.82 -2.28 17.05
N GLY A 182 -21.05 -2.77 16.89
CA GLY A 182 -22.25 -1.93 16.79
C GLY A 182 -22.52 -1.36 15.40
N PHE A 183 -21.88 -1.88 14.35
CA PHE A 183 -22.16 -1.53 12.96
C PHE A 183 -23.12 -2.53 12.31
N LEU A 184 -23.78 -2.09 11.24
CA LEU A 184 -24.73 -2.87 10.46
C LEU A 184 -24.19 -3.06 9.04
N LEU A 185 -24.17 -4.32 8.56
CA LEU A 185 -23.65 -4.64 7.23
C LEU A 185 -24.45 -3.93 6.13
N GLU A 186 -25.76 -3.81 6.28
CA GLU A 186 -26.64 -3.09 5.37
C GLU A 186 -26.34 -1.58 5.29
N GLU A 187 -25.67 -1.02 6.29
CA GLU A 187 -25.24 0.38 6.31
C GLU A 187 -23.84 0.58 5.73
N PHE A 188 -23.09 -0.48 5.45
CA PHE A 188 -21.72 -0.42 4.92
C PHE A 188 -21.59 0.51 3.69
N PRO A 189 -22.52 0.52 2.71
CA PRO A 189 -22.47 1.44 1.58
C PRO A 189 -22.58 2.93 1.96
N LYS A 190 -23.06 3.28 3.17
CA LYS A 190 -23.16 4.67 3.66
C LYS A 190 -21.78 5.29 3.98
N ALA A 191 -20.71 4.49 4.01
CA ALA A 191 -19.34 5.01 4.10
C ALA A 191 -18.92 5.80 2.83
N ALA A 192 -19.61 5.57 1.70
CA ALA A 192 -19.30 6.20 0.42
C ALA A 192 -19.30 7.73 0.50
N ARG A 193 -18.30 8.34 -0.13
CA ARG A 193 -18.15 9.80 -0.21
C ARG A 193 -18.61 10.33 -1.56
N ASN A 194 -19.18 11.54 -1.57
CA ASN A 194 -19.44 12.21 -2.83
C ASN A 194 -18.13 12.79 -3.39
N LYS A 195 -17.90 12.60 -4.69
CA LYS A 195 -16.72 13.14 -5.38
C LYS A 195 -16.54 14.65 -5.19
N LYS A 196 -17.63 15.41 -5.15
CA LYS A 196 -17.62 16.87 -4.96
C LYS A 196 -17.11 17.32 -3.58
N ASP A 197 -17.14 16.43 -2.59
CA ASP A 197 -16.75 16.74 -1.20
C ASP A 197 -15.25 16.40 -0.97
N VAL A 198 -14.56 15.89 -2.00
CA VAL A 198 -13.16 15.44 -1.93
C VAL A 198 -12.33 16.11 -3.03
N LEU A 199 -11.28 16.82 -2.63
CA LEU A 199 -10.38 17.53 -3.55
C LEU A 199 -9.33 16.60 -4.14
N ALA A 200 -8.71 15.80 -3.28
CA ALA A 200 -7.65 14.86 -3.59
C ALA A 200 -7.47 13.88 -2.42
N TYR A 201 -6.74 12.81 -2.68
CA TYR A 201 -6.29 11.86 -1.66
C TYR A 201 -4.75 11.82 -1.64
N PHE A 202 -4.17 11.99 -0.45
CA PHE A 202 -2.73 11.92 -0.21
C PHE A 202 -2.47 10.73 0.74
N GLU A 203 -1.70 9.75 0.27
CA GLU A 203 -1.18 8.69 1.15
C GLU A 203 0.34 8.76 1.30
N ALA A 204 0.81 8.89 2.54
CA ALA A 204 2.23 8.71 2.86
C ALA A 204 2.43 7.27 3.34
N HIS A 205 3.47 6.61 2.86
CA HIS A 205 3.69 5.19 3.13
C HIS A 205 5.18 4.86 3.18
N ILE A 206 5.57 3.77 3.84
CA ILE A 206 6.93 3.24 3.64
C ILE A 206 7.06 2.70 2.22
N GLU A 207 8.27 2.73 1.65
CA GLU A 207 8.49 2.25 0.28
C GLU A 207 8.17 0.76 0.10
N GLN A 208 8.39 -0.04 1.16
CA GLN A 208 8.38 -1.52 1.12
C GLN A 208 9.37 -2.08 0.07
N GLY A 209 10.40 -1.30 -0.24
CA GLY A 209 11.40 -1.57 -1.25
C GLY A 209 12.72 -0.89 -0.91
N PRO A 210 13.82 -1.30 -1.58
CA PRO A 210 15.16 -0.82 -1.23
C PRO A 210 15.61 0.37 -2.09
N VAL A 211 14.78 0.93 -2.98
CA VAL A 211 15.20 1.95 -3.96
C VAL A 211 15.67 3.21 -3.27
N LEU A 212 14.86 3.80 -2.38
CA LEU A 212 15.21 5.02 -1.66
C LEU A 212 16.42 4.80 -0.74
N GLU A 213 16.53 3.62 -0.12
CA GLU A 213 17.71 3.28 0.68
C GLU A 213 18.98 3.20 -0.18
N SER A 214 18.92 2.46 -1.30
CA SER A 214 20.06 2.28 -2.21
C SER A 214 20.54 3.60 -2.84
N GLU A 215 19.63 4.56 -3.02
CA GLU A 215 19.92 5.90 -3.53
C GLU A 215 20.22 6.91 -2.41
N ASN A 216 20.16 6.51 -1.14
CA ASN A 216 20.28 7.35 0.05
C ASN A 216 19.35 8.58 0.03
N ARG A 217 18.07 8.34 -0.27
CA ARG A 217 17.01 9.36 -0.30
C ARG A 217 16.02 9.07 0.82
N ALA A 218 15.65 10.09 1.59
CA ALA A 218 14.70 9.94 2.69
C ALA A 218 13.27 9.66 2.19
N VAL A 219 12.90 10.27 1.07
CA VAL A 219 11.54 10.25 0.52
C VAL A 219 11.53 10.20 -1.01
N GLY A 220 10.41 9.75 -1.58
CA GLY A 220 10.17 9.74 -3.03
C GLY A 220 8.71 10.01 -3.39
N ALA A 221 8.48 10.60 -4.56
CA ALA A 221 7.15 10.83 -5.11
C ALA A 221 6.70 9.62 -5.94
N VAL A 222 5.57 9.01 -5.57
CA VAL A 222 5.05 7.87 -6.31
C VAL A 222 4.38 8.36 -7.60
N THR A 223 4.69 7.74 -8.74
CA THR A 223 4.10 8.08 -10.04
C THR A 223 2.91 7.22 -10.40
N ALA A 224 2.90 5.97 -9.95
CA ALA A 224 1.81 5.02 -10.15
C ALA A 224 1.93 3.86 -9.15
N ILE A 225 0.82 3.16 -8.93
CA ILE A 225 0.80 1.81 -8.38
C ILE A 225 0.79 0.83 -9.55
N ALA A 226 1.68 -0.17 -9.50
CA ALA A 226 1.95 -1.06 -10.61
C ALA A 226 0.71 -1.87 -11.04
N ALA A 227 0.53 -2.02 -12.35
CA ALA A 227 -0.34 -3.05 -12.91
C ALA A 227 0.22 -4.43 -12.55
N GLN A 228 -0.66 -5.42 -12.39
CA GLN A 228 -0.27 -6.76 -11.98
C GLN A 228 -0.96 -7.84 -12.80
N TYR A 229 -0.18 -8.82 -13.24
CA TYR A 229 -0.70 -10.13 -13.60
C TYR A 229 -0.26 -11.17 -12.59
N ARG A 230 -1.17 -12.07 -12.24
CA ARG A 230 -0.83 -13.30 -11.54
C ARG A 230 -1.28 -14.49 -12.36
N PHE A 231 -0.35 -15.40 -12.63
CA PHE A 231 -0.61 -16.65 -13.32
C PHE A 231 -0.39 -17.85 -12.41
N LEU A 232 -1.19 -18.89 -12.61
CA LEU A 232 -0.90 -20.25 -12.17
C LEU A 232 -0.38 -21.01 -13.40
N ILE A 233 0.83 -21.55 -13.29
CA ILE A 233 1.47 -22.31 -14.36
C ILE A 233 1.52 -23.76 -13.93
N SER A 234 0.98 -24.65 -14.76
CA SER A 234 1.00 -26.10 -14.52
C SER A 234 1.78 -26.77 -15.64
N ILE A 235 2.72 -27.63 -15.27
CA ILE A 235 3.50 -28.44 -16.18
C ILE A 235 3.21 -29.91 -15.90
N HIS A 236 2.74 -30.62 -16.92
CA HIS A 236 2.44 -32.05 -16.87
C HIS A 236 3.42 -32.79 -17.78
N GLY A 237 4.22 -33.66 -17.16
CA GLY A 237 5.14 -34.57 -17.79
C GLY A 237 4.75 -36.02 -17.48
N PHE A 238 5.74 -36.85 -17.19
CA PHE A 238 5.51 -38.27 -16.93
C PHE A 238 6.33 -38.76 -15.75
N ALA A 239 5.64 -39.17 -14.68
CA ALA A 239 6.29 -39.71 -13.49
C ALA A 239 6.94 -41.07 -13.78
N GLY A 240 8.16 -41.25 -13.30
CA GLY A 240 8.91 -42.50 -13.49
C GLY A 240 9.95 -42.73 -12.41
N HIS A 241 10.43 -43.97 -12.27
CA HIS A 241 11.44 -44.29 -11.26
C HIS A 241 12.81 -43.69 -11.66
N ALA A 242 13.40 -42.90 -10.76
CA ALA A 242 14.60 -42.10 -11.06
C ALA A 242 15.83 -42.93 -11.46
N GLY A 243 15.93 -44.18 -10.99
CA GLY A 243 17.07 -45.05 -11.31
C GLY A 243 16.89 -45.89 -12.58
N THR A 244 15.66 -46.10 -13.05
CA THR A 244 15.38 -47.04 -14.16
C THR A 244 14.83 -46.35 -15.40
N MET A 245 14.33 -45.11 -15.28
CA MET A 245 13.91 -44.30 -16.42
C MET A 245 15.13 -43.64 -17.08
N PRO A 246 15.51 -44.05 -18.31
CA PRO A 246 16.64 -43.46 -19.03
C PRO A 246 16.41 -41.99 -19.33
N MET A 247 17.46 -41.17 -19.31
CA MET A 247 17.36 -39.70 -19.45
C MET A 247 16.63 -39.26 -20.73
N HIS A 248 16.87 -39.92 -21.87
CA HIS A 248 16.27 -39.57 -23.16
C HIS A 248 14.76 -39.89 -23.27
N LEU A 249 14.19 -40.60 -22.31
CA LEU A 249 12.75 -40.91 -22.25
C LEU A 249 12.01 -40.06 -21.21
N ARG A 250 12.72 -39.20 -20.45
CA ARG A 250 12.08 -38.42 -19.40
C ARG A 250 11.28 -37.27 -19.97
N GLN A 251 10.10 -37.08 -19.40
CA GLN A 251 9.29 -35.87 -19.51
C GLN A 251 9.25 -35.26 -18.11
N ASP A 252 10.39 -34.71 -17.68
CA ASP A 252 10.60 -34.26 -16.30
C ASP A 252 10.01 -32.86 -16.12
N ALA A 253 8.87 -32.78 -15.41
CA ALA A 253 8.14 -31.54 -15.20
C ALA A 253 8.94 -30.54 -14.35
N LEU A 254 9.76 -31.02 -13.39
CA LEU A 254 10.57 -30.15 -12.54
C LEU A 254 11.76 -29.57 -13.29
N ALA A 255 12.41 -30.36 -14.15
CA ALA A 255 13.46 -29.84 -15.02
C ALA A 255 12.93 -28.82 -16.04
N ALA A 256 11.66 -28.94 -16.46
CA ALA A 256 11.00 -27.93 -17.27
C ALA A 256 10.72 -26.65 -16.48
N ALA A 257 10.12 -26.78 -15.30
CA ALA A 257 9.86 -25.64 -14.41
C ALA A 257 11.14 -24.88 -14.07
N ALA A 258 12.25 -25.57 -13.80
CA ALA A 258 13.54 -24.93 -13.53
C ALA A 258 14.05 -24.07 -14.70
N GLU A 259 13.99 -24.57 -15.95
CA GLU A 259 14.37 -23.75 -17.11
C GLU A 259 13.38 -22.60 -17.34
N SER A 260 12.08 -22.82 -17.10
CA SER A 260 11.06 -21.77 -17.17
C SER A 260 11.29 -20.64 -16.17
N MET A 261 11.62 -20.96 -14.90
CA MET A 261 11.89 -19.96 -13.87
C MET A 261 13.11 -19.09 -14.21
N LEU A 262 14.19 -19.70 -14.72
CA LEU A 262 15.37 -18.96 -15.17
C LEU A 262 15.07 -18.09 -16.40
N ALA A 263 14.23 -18.57 -17.31
CA ALA A 263 13.81 -17.77 -18.47
C ALA A 263 12.95 -16.56 -18.06
N ILE A 264 12.05 -16.73 -17.09
CA ILE A 264 11.23 -15.64 -16.52
C ILE A 264 12.12 -14.53 -15.96
N GLU A 265 13.08 -14.90 -15.09
CA GLU A 265 14.02 -13.94 -14.50
C GLU A 265 14.84 -13.23 -15.58
N ALA A 266 15.40 -13.97 -16.53
CA ALA A 266 16.19 -13.41 -17.61
C ALA A 266 15.40 -12.43 -18.49
N ILE A 267 14.13 -12.70 -18.78
CA ILE A 267 13.26 -11.81 -19.55
C ILE A 267 12.97 -10.53 -18.76
N ALA A 268 12.69 -10.63 -17.46
CA ALA A 268 12.46 -9.47 -16.61
C ALA A 268 13.71 -8.56 -16.54
N LEU A 269 14.90 -9.14 -16.36
CA LEU A 269 16.17 -8.40 -16.31
C LEU A 269 16.53 -7.69 -17.62
N GLN A 270 16.09 -8.20 -18.78
CA GLN A 270 16.37 -7.59 -20.08
C GLN A 270 15.52 -6.34 -20.34
N LYS A 271 14.35 -6.22 -19.70
CA LYS A 271 13.49 -5.06 -19.84
C LYS A 271 13.97 -4.00 -18.85
N ALA A 272 14.41 -2.86 -19.38
CA ALA A 272 14.73 -1.70 -18.55
C ALA A 272 13.46 -1.16 -17.87
N GLY A 273 13.62 -0.54 -16.69
CA GLY A 273 12.55 0.17 -16.01
C GLY A 273 12.13 -0.50 -14.71
N ASP A 274 10.84 -0.49 -14.44
CA ASP A 274 10.19 -0.91 -13.20
C ASP A 274 9.55 -2.30 -13.27
N LEU A 275 9.82 -3.05 -14.35
CA LEU A 275 9.28 -4.39 -14.54
C LEU A 275 9.91 -5.36 -13.53
N VAL A 276 9.06 -6.09 -12.81
CA VAL A 276 9.46 -7.22 -11.98
C VAL A 276 8.64 -8.44 -12.35
N ALA A 277 9.27 -9.62 -12.32
CA ALA A 277 8.60 -10.91 -12.48
C ALA A 277 9.11 -11.88 -11.43
N THR A 278 8.20 -12.48 -10.65
CA THR A 278 8.55 -13.30 -9.48
C THR A 278 7.82 -14.63 -9.52
N VAL A 279 8.56 -15.72 -9.28
CA VAL A 279 8.00 -17.03 -8.96
C VAL A 279 8.06 -17.22 -7.46
N GLY A 280 6.92 -17.11 -6.79
CA GLY A 280 6.84 -17.07 -5.32
C GLY A 280 6.42 -18.39 -4.67
N ARG A 281 5.90 -19.34 -5.44
CA ARG A 281 5.43 -20.64 -4.95
C ARG A 281 5.72 -21.72 -5.99
N LEU A 282 6.16 -22.89 -5.52
CA LEU A 282 6.44 -24.07 -6.33
C LEU A 282 5.97 -25.32 -5.58
N ASP A 283 5.05 -26.07 -6.20
CA ASP A 283 4.56 -27.35 -5.72
C ASP A 283 4.99 -28.46 -6.69
N VAL A 284 5.62 -29.50 -6.16
CA VAL A 284 6.15 -30.62 -6.94
C VAL A 284 5.47 -31.90 -6.50
N THR A 285 4.88 -32.63 -7.45
CA THR A 285 4.21 -33.92 -7.19
C THR A 285 4.93 -35.06 -7.93
N PRO A 286 5.22 -36.20 -7.26
CA PRO A 286 4.97 -36.51 -5.84
C PRO A 286 5.96 -35.90 -4.84
N GLY A 287 7.01 -35.19 -5.30
CA GLY A 287 7.96 -34.50 -4.40
C GLY A 287 8.90 -35.44 -3.63
N VAL A 288 9.13 -36.67 -4.12
CA VAL A 288 10.02 -37.64 -3.48
C VAL A 288 11.32 -37.83 -4.29
N PRO A 289 12.46 -38.09 -3.62
CA PRO A 289 13.79 -37.98 -4.26
C PRO A 289 14.09 -39.05 -5.32
N ASN A 290 13.38 -40.18 -5.32
CA ASN A 290 13.62 -41.31 -6.22
C ASN A 290 12.59 -41.41 -7.36
N VAL A 291 11.83 -40.35 -7.62
CA VAL A 291 10.83 -40.29 -8.70
C VAL A 291 11.11 -39.06 -9.56
N VAL A 292 11.13 -39.26 -10.89
CA VAL A 292 11.07 -38.17 -11.88
C VAL A 292 9.73 -37.47 -11.71
N PRO A 293 9.67 -36.16 -11.41
CA PRO A 293 8.40 -35.47 -11.19
C PRO A 293 7.54 -35.44 -12.44
N GLY A 294 6.29 -35.88 -12.30
CA GLY A 294 5.28 -35.86 -13.36
C GLY A 294 4.50 -34.55 -13.41
N ASP A 295 4.34 -33.87 -12.28
CA ASP A 295 3.52 -32.67 -12.20
C ASP A 295 4.19 -31.60 -11.35
N VAL A 296 4.20 -30.37 -11.87
CA VAL A 296 4.68 -29.20 -11.16
C VAL A 296 3.72 -28.05 -11.38
N VAL A 297 3.38 -27.35 -10.30
CA VAL A 297 2.58 -26.14 -10.33
C VAL A 297 3.37 -25.02 -9.68
N PHE A 298 3.45 -23.85 -10.33
CA PHE A 298 4.08 -22.68 -9.75
C PHE A 298 3.33 -21.40 -10.09
N THR A 299 3.53 -20.35 -9.30
CA THR A 299 2.93 -19.04 -9.54
C THR A 299 3.88 -18.11 -10.28
N LEU A 300 3.33 -17.19 -11.06
CA LEU A 300 4.09 -16.09 -11.66
C LEU A 300 3.37 -14.77 -11.40
N ASP A 301 4.03 -13.84 -10.73
CA ASP A 301 3.58 -12.47 -10.46
C ASP A 301 4.40 -11.49 -11.31
N ILE A 302 3.76 -10.74 -12.20
CA ILE A 302 4.42 -9.76 -13.09
C ILE A 302 3.84 -8.38 -12.79
N ARG A 303 4.71 -7.41 -12.49
CA ARG A 303 4.30 -6.03 -12.19
C ARG A 303 5.09 -5.01 -12.99
N SER A 304 4.42 -3.92 -13.41
CA SER A 304 5.05 -2.69 -13.93
C SER A 304 4.05 -1.55 -13.82
N GLY A 305 4.53 -0.31 -13.63
CA GLY A 305 3.73 0.90 -13.67
C GLY A 305 3.12 1.19 -15.05
N THR A 306 3.62 0.54 -16.11
CA THR A 306 3.07 0.65 -17.46
C THR A 306 2.46 -0.67 -17.92
N GLU A 307 1.15 -0.69 -18.17
CA GLU A 307 0.43 -1.90 -18.57
C GLU A 307 0.98 -2.53 -19.86
N SER A 308 1.34 -1.72 -20.86
CA SER A 308 1.89 -2.25 -22.11
C SER A 308 3.22 -2.98 -21.91
N ILE A 309 4.08 -2.50 -21.00
CA ILE A 309 5.35 -3.15 -20.64
C ILE A 309 5.06 -4.49 -19.93
N ARG A 310 4.16 -4.51 -18.95
CA ARG A 310 3.71 -5.73 -18.27
C ARG A 310 3.15 -6.75 -19.27
N ASN A 311 2.28 -6.32 -20.17
CA ASN A 311 1.61 -7.18 -21.14
C ASN A 311 2.62 -7.78 -22.14
N GLU A 312 3.52 -6.97 -22.67
CA GLU A 312 4.58 -7.45 -23.58
C GLU A 312 5.51 -8.45 -22.88
N ALA A 313 5.86 -8.20 -21.61
CA ALA A 313 6.67 -9.13 -20.83
C ALA A 313 5.94 -10.46 -20.60
N ALA A 314 4.65 -10.43 -20.25
CA ALA A 314 3.83 -11.62 -20.08
C ALA A 314 3.74 -12.44 -21.38
N ASP A 315 3.55 -11.78 -22.53
CA ASP A 315 3.53 -12.44 -23.84
C ASP A 315 4.89 -13.06 -24.19
N THR A 316 5.98 -12.35 -23.92
CA THR A 316 7.35 -12.84 -24.15
C THR A 316 7.64 -14.08 -23.28
N ILE A 317 7.26 -14.03 -22.00
CA ILE A 317 7.39 -15.16 -21.07
C ILE A 317 6.55 -16.35 -21.56
N ARG A 318 5.30 -16.10 -21.95
CA ARG A 318 4.39 -17.15 -22.45
C ARG A 318 4.98 -17.85 -23.67
N VAL A 319 5.58 -17.12 -24.61
CA VAL A 319 6.25 -17.72 -25.78
C VAL A 319 7.44 -18.57 -25.33
N ALA A 320 8.34 -18.03 -24.49
CA ALA A 320 9.51 -18.75 -24.01
C ALA A 320 9.14 -20.05 -23.26
N LEU A 321 8.10 -20.00 -22.42
CA LEU A 321 7.62 -21.15 -21.64
C LEU A 321 7.07 -22.25 -22.54
N ASN A 322 6.32 -21.88 -23.59
CA ASN A 322 5.82 -22.83 -24.58
C ASN A 322 6.95 -23.51 -25.37
N ASP A 323 8.02 -22.77 -25.70
CA ASP A 323 9.17 -23.35 -26.41
C ASP A 323 9.98 -24.29 -25.51
N ILE A 324 10.13 -23.97 -24.22
CA ILE A 324 10.73 -24.85 -23.21
C ILE A 324 9.92 -26.15 -23.06
N ALA A 325 8.58 -26.03 -22.99
CA ALA A 325 7.68 -27.18 -22.88
C ALA A 325 7.82 -28.12 -24.09
N LYS A 326 7.81 -27.59 -25.31
CA LYS A 326 8.03 -28.36 -26.55
C LYS A 326 9.39 -29.05 -26.56
N LYS A 327 10.46 -28.33 -26.22
CA LYS A 327 11.84 -28.85 -26.16
C LYS A 327 11.98 -30.02 -25.17
N ARG A 328 11.17 -30.02 -24.11
CA ARG A 328 11.19 -31.05 -23.06
C ARG A 328 10.13 -32.13 -23.19
N HIS A 329 9.28 -32.04 -24.20
CA HIS A 329 8.17 -32.97 -24.41
C HIS A 329 7.23 -33.05 -23.19
N VAL A 330 6.92 -31.90 -22.59
CA VAL A 330 5.93 -31.77 -21.50
C VAL A 330 4.77 -30.90 -21.97
N GLU A 331 3.61 -31.07 -21.34
CA GLU A 331 2.47 -30.18 -21.48
C GLU A 331 2.59 -29.01 -20.50
N LEU A 332 2.20 -27.81 -20.93
CA LEU A 332 2.22 -26.61 -20.10
C LEU A 332 0.90 -25.84 -20.28
N SER A 333 0.32 -25.41 -19.16
CA SER A 333 -0.78 -24.45 -19.12
C SER A 333 -0.38 -23.23 -18.29
N MET A 334 -0.91 -22.07 -18.67
CA MET A 334 -0.69 -20.80 -17.99
C MET A 334 -2.04 -20.12 -17.84
N GLU A 335 -2.60 -20.17 -16.63
CA GLU A 335 -3.92 -19.66 -16.30
C GLU A 335 -3.81 -18.31 -15.62
N LEU A 336 -4.50 -17.29 -16.16
CA LEU A 336 -4.56 -15.96 -15.56
C LEU A 336 -5.49 -16.00 -14.33
N GLN A 337 -4.92 -15.82 -13.15
CA GLN A 337 -5.65 -15.78 -11.87
C GLN A 337 -6.09 -14.36 -11.53
N GLN A 338 -5.30 -13.35 -11.91
CA GLN A 338 -5.56 -11.96 -11.55
C GLN A 338 -5.01 -11.00 -12.61
N ASP A 339 -5.81 -10.00 -12.95
CA ASP A 339 -5.43 -8.84 -13.78
C ASP A 339 -5.86 -7.58 -13.06
N LEU A 340 -4.88 -6.81 -12.57
CA LEU A 340 -5.09 -5.50 -12.00
C LEU A 340 -4.48 -4.43 -12.91
N PRO A 341 -5.25 -3.42 -13.34
CA PRO A 341 -4.72 -2.31 -14.12
C PRO A 341 -3.73 -1.46 -13.30
N ALA A 342 -2.90 -0.68 -13.99
CA ALA A 342 -2.07 0.32 -13.30
C ALA A 342 -2.97 1.41 -12.71
N THR A 343 -2.58 1.95 -11.55
CA THR A 343 -3.25 3.13 -11.00
C THR A 343 -2.29 4.32 -11.01
N PRO A 344 -2.37 5.21 -12.03
CA PRO A 344 -1.51 6.38 -12.09
C PRO A 344 -1.84 7.37 -10.97
N CYS A 345 -0.82 7.94 -10.34
CA CYS A 345 -1.01 9.13 -9.52
C CYS A 345 -1.32 10.33 -10.42
N ASP A 346 -2.05 11.32 -9.89
CA ASP A 346 -2.37 12.53 -10.63
C ASP A 346 -1.07 13.28 -11.00
N PRO A 347 -0.82 13.59 -12.29
CA PRO A 347 0.44 14.21 -12.70
C PRO A 347 0.70 15.58 -12.07
N ALA A 348 -0.35 16.39 -11.85
CA ALA A 348 -0.19 17.72 -11.27
C ALA A 348 0.08 17.63 -9.76
N LEU A 349 -0.58 16.71 -9.05
CA LEU A 349 -0.28 16.46 -7.64
C LEU A 349 1.12 15.85 -7.46
N THR A 350 1.52 14.93 -8.34
CA THR A 350 2.86 14.32 -8.33
C THR A 350 3.95 15.36 -8.55
N GLU A 351 3.72 16.33 -9.45
CA GLU A 351 4.65 17.44 -9.66
C GLU A 351 4.72 18.37 -8.45
N ALA A 352 3.58 18.78 -7.89
CA ALA A 352 3.55 19.59 -6.67
C ALA A 352 4.23 18.89 -5.48
N LEU A 353 4.07 17.56 -5.36
CA LEU A 353 4.78 16.76 -4.37
C LEU A 353 6.29 16.71 -4.63
N SER A 354 6.69 16.61 -5.90
CA SER A 354 8.10 16.65 -6.32
C SER A 354 8.74 18.00 -5.94
N GLU A 355 8.08 19.12 -6.22
CA GLU A 355 8.54 20.46 -5.81
C GLU A 355 8.68 20.58 -4.29
N ALA A 356 7.74 19.99 -3.52
CA ALA A 356 7.81 19.97 -2.06
C ALA A 356 9.01 19.15 -1.55
N ILE A 357 9.28 17.98 -2.15
CA ILE A 357 10.47 17.17 -1.86
C ILE A 357 11.75 17.96 -2.14
N GLU A 358 11.83 18.62 -3.29
CA GLU A 358 13.00 19.41 -3.68
C GLU A 358 13.27 20.56 -2.72
N LYS A 359 12.20 21.24 -2.27
CA LYS A 359 12.30 22.34 -1.33
C LYS A 359 12.79 21.89 0.05
N VAL A 360 12.33 20.74 0.54
CA VAL A 360 12.69 20.22 1.87
C VAL A 360 14.08 19.59 1.87
N THR A 361 14.39 18.79 0.86
CA THR A 361 15.63 18.01 0.80
C THR A 361 16.78 18.77 0.15
N GLY A 362 16.50 19.78 -0.67
CA GLY A 362 17.47 20.49 -1.50
C GLY A 362 18.02 19.68 -2.68
N GLY A 363 17.56 18.43 -2.87
CA GLY A 363 17.95 17.55 -3.97
C GLY A 363 16.77 17.25 -4.90
N SER A 364 17.05 16.75 -6.11
CA SER A 364 15.99 16.39 -7.06
C SER A 364 15.03 15.35 -6.50
N ALA A 365 13.73 15.52 -6.75
CA ALA A 365 12.73 14.55 -6.33
C ALA A 365 12.91 13.21 -7.04
N ARG A 366 12.96 12.12 -6.27
CA ARG A 366 12.93 10.77 -6.85
C ARG A 366 11.50 10.34 -7.12
N LYS A 367 11.18 10.19 -8.41
CA LYS A 367 9.89 9.67 -8.89
C LYS A 367 9.97 8.17 -9.07
N LEU A 368 9.11 7.37 -8.45
CA LEU A 368 9.15 5.90 -8.51
C LEU A 368 7.76 5.26 -8.54
N VAL A 369 7.66 4.01 -8.95
CA VAL A 369 6.41 3.25 -8.97
C VAL A 369 6.29 2.44 -7.69
N SER A 370 5.10 2.41 -7.09
CA SER A 370 4.81 1.46 -6.02
C SER A 370 4.62 0.06 -6.63
N GLY A 371 5.41 -0.89 -6.14
CA GLY A 371 5.24 -2.30 -6.46
C GLY A 371 4.09 -2.95 -5.69
N ALA A 372 3.67 -2.38 -4.56
CA ALA A 372 2.65 -2.91 -3.67
C ALA A 372 1.29 -2.26 -3.90
N GLY A 373 0.23 -2.94 -3.43
CA GLY A 373 -1.08 -2.33 -3.38
C GLY A 373 -1.20 -1.38 -2.19
N HIS A 374 -2.04 -0.34 -2.33
CA HIS A 374 -2.40 0.59 -1.25
C HIS A 374 -3.83 1.08 -1.44
N ASP A 375 -4.44 1.64 -0.40
CA ASP A 375 -5.77 2.27 -0.47
C ASP A 375 -5.85 3.36 -1.56
N ALA A 376 -4.76 4.06 -1.84
CA ALA A 376 -4.63 5.00 -2.96
C ALA A 376 -5.11 4.42 -4.30
N MET A 377 -4.91 3.12 -4.56
CA MET A 377 -5.37 2.50 -5.81
C MET A 377 -6.90 2.56 -5.95
N VAL A 378 -7.58 2.40 -4.82
CA VAL A 378 -9.03 2.37 -4.73
C VAL A 378 -9.58 3.79 -4.71
N MET A 379 -8.92 4.68 -3.97
CA MET A 379 -9.30 6.07 -3.83
C MET A 379 -9.18 6.86 -5.14
N ALA A 380 -8.40 6.38 -6.11
CA ALA A 380 -8.36 6.93 -7.48
C ALA A 380 -9.70 6.88 -8.21
N ALA A 381 -10.62 5.98 -7.82
CA ALA A 381 -12.00 5.98 -8.34
C ALA A 381 -12.84 7.16 -7.82
N LEU A 382 -12.47 7.72 -6.66
CA LEU A 382 -13.16 8.81 -5.98
C LEU A 382 -12.58 10.19 -6.35
N ALA A 383 -11.26 10.34 -6.30
CA ALA A 383 -10.58 11.63 -6.45
C ALA A 383 -9.14 11.47 -6.99
N PRO A 384 -8.52 12.55 -7.49
CA PRO A 384 -7.09 12.56 -7.84
C PRO A 384 -6.22 12.13 -6.65
N VAL A 385 -5.22 11.28 -6.89
CA VAL A 385 -4.37 10.71 -5.83
C VAL A 385 -2.91 11.13 -5.99
N CYS A 386 -2.19 11.23 -4.87
CA CYS A 386 -0.74 11.29 -4.84
C CYS A 386 -0.23 10.48 -3.65
N MET A 387 0.99 9.93 -3.78
CA MET A 387 1.62 9.24 -2.66
C MET A 387 3.07 9.66 -2.43
N LEU A 388 3.45 9.69 -1.16
CA LEU A 388 4.81 9.96 -0.70
C LEU A 388 5.38 8.71 -0.07
N PHE A 389 6.47 8.19 -0.63
CA PHE A 389 7.22 7.11 -0.02
C PHE A 389 8.26 7.63 0.97
N VAL A 390 8.42 6.89 2.06
CA VAL A 390 9.44 7.06 3.08
C VAL A 390 10.39 5.87 3.02
N ARG A 391 11.69 6.14 3.07
CA ARG A 391 12.72 5.10 3.11
C ARG A 391 12.51 4.17 4.32
N CYS A 392 12.67 2.86 4.08
CA CYS A 392 12.67 1.82 5.10
C CYS A 392 13.94 0.96 5.01
N GLU A 393 14.40 0.46 6.15
CA GLU A 393 15.62 -0.34 6.28
C GLU A 393 15.55 -1.60 5.38
N LYS A 394 16.50 -1.73 4.46
CA LYS A 394 16.66 -2.86 3.52
C LYS A 394 15.45 -3.17 2.64
N GLY A 395 14.49 -2.26 2.56
CA GLY A 395 13.21 -2.54 1.91
C GLY A 395 12.37 -3.62 2.61
N ILE A 396 12.64 -3.91 3.88
CA ILE A 396 11.90 -4.92 4.64
C ILE A 396 10.51 -4.39 4.97
N SER A 397 9.48 -5.17 4.64
CA SER A 397 8.07 -4.95 4.98
C SER A 397 7.40 -6.29 5.32
N HIS A 398 6.19 -6.24 5.90
CA HIS A 398 5.44 -7.45 6.33
C HIS A 398 6.29 -8.36 7.24
N ASN A 399 7.12 -7.72 8.07
CA ASN A 399 8.11 -8.39 8.89
C ASN A 399 8.40 -7.58 10.15
N PRO A 400 8.62 -8.21 11.33
CA PRO A 400 8.90 -7.47 12.56
C PRO A 400 10.19 -6.64 12.54
N ALA A 401 11.10 -6.91 11.59
CA ALA A 401 12.33 -6.15 11.39
C ALA A 401 12.15 -4.89 10.53
N GLU A 402 10.94 -4.60 10.05
CA GLU A 402 10.61 -3.34 9.38
C GLU A 402 10.98 -2.15 10.27
N ALA A 403 11.72 -1.21 9.69
CA ALA A 403 12.20 -0.05 10.42
C ALA A 403 12.27 1.18 9.52
N VAL A 404 11.99 2.33 10.11
CA VAL A 404 12.22 3.66 9.55
C VAL A 404 13.04 4.48 10.55
N THR A 405 13.75 5.49 10.06
CA THR A 405 14.42 6.44 10.95
C THR A 405 13.50 7.62 11.26
N ALA A 406 13.58 8.17 12.48
CA ALA A 406 12.82 9.38 12.82
C ALA A 406 13.18 10.58 11.91
N ALA A 407 14.39 10.63 11.37
CA ALA A 407 14.83 11.68 10.44
C ALA A 407 14.18 11.55 9.05
N ASP A 408 14.02 10.33 8.54
CA ASP A 408 13.32 10.10 7.27
C ASP A 408 11.83 10.44 7.41
N VAL A 409 11.22 10.04 8.52
CA VAL A 409 9.82 10.38 8.82
C VAL A 409 9.63 11.89 9.05
N GLU A 410 10.61 12.57 9.67
CA GLU A 410 10.59 14.03 9.80
C GLU A 410 10.67 14.73 8.43
N SER A 411 11.48 14.20 7.52
CA SER A 411 11.54 14.69 6.14
C SER A 411 10.18 14.53 5.44
N ALA A 412 9.52 13.39 5.61
CA ALA A 412 8.20 13.14 5.07
C ALA A 412 7.15 14.11 5.63
N PHE A 413 7.15 14.33 6.95
CA PHE A 413 6.29 15.31 7.60
C PHE A 413 6.49 16.73 7.02
N GLN A 414 7.73 17.19 6.88
CA GLN A 414 8.02 18.52 6.31
C GLN A 414 7.57 18.64 4.85
N VAL A 415 7.74 17.57 4.05
CA VAL A 415 7.23 17.52 2.68
C VAL A 415 5.71 17.61 2.65
N MET A 416 5.01 16.88 3.51
CA MET A 416 3.54 16.94 3.60
C MET A 416 3.06 18.34 3.96
N ILE A 417 3.67 18.99 4.95
CA ILE A 417 3.34 20.39 5.30
C ILE A 417 3.55 21.30 4.10
N ASN A 418 4.70 21.21 3.44
CA ASN A 418 4.98 22.10 2.33
C ASN A 418 4.04 21.87 1.14
N PHE A 419 3.71 20.61 0.83
CA PHE A 419 2.71 20.27 -0.19
C PHE A 419 1.33 20.85 0.15
N ILE A 420 0.85 20.64 1.38
CA ILE A 420 -0.49 21.10 1.82
C ILE A 420 -0.60 22.62 1.72
N GLU A 421 0.43 23.35 2.17
CA GLU A 421 0.45 24.82 2.10
C GLU A 421 0.49 25.32 0.65
N SER A 422 1.36 24.76 -0.21
CA SER A 422 1.40 25.12 -1.64
C SER A 422 0.11 24.77 -2.38
N TYR A 423 -0.54 23.66 -2.00
CA TYR A 423 -1.83 23.27 -2.55
C TYR A 423 -2.94 24.25 -2.14
N ALA A 424 -2.92 24.73 -0.88
CA ALA A 424 -3.83 25.76 -0.38
C ALA A 424 -3.67 27.09 -1.13
N ASP A 425 -2.43 27.54 -1.40
CA ASP A 425 -2.17 28.74 -2.21
C ASP A 425 -2.75 28.60 -3.62
N SER A 426 -2.56 27.42 -4.23
CA SER A 426 -3.09 27.10 -5.56
C SER A 426 -4.62 27.03 -5.61
N CYS A 427 -5.27 26.63 -4.52
CA CYS A 427 -6.73 26.64 -4.40
C CYS A 427 -7.26 28.07 -4.25
N SER A 428 -6.65 28.89 -3.40
CA SER A 428 -7.03 30.30 -3.20
C SER A 428 -6.93 31.08 -4.50
N ALA A 429 -5.81 30.95 -5.23
CA ALA A 429 -5.61 31.63 -6.51
C ALA A 429 -6.62 31.21 -7.59
N ARG A 430 -7.15 29.98 -7.53
CA ARG A 430 -8.22 29.52 -8.43
C ARG A 430 -9.57 30.13 -8.06
N GLN A 431 -9.88 30.23 -6.77
CA GLN A 431 -11.11 30.85 -6.29
C GLN A 431 -11.15 32.35 -6.63
N GLU A 432 -10.03 33.07 -6.47
CA GLU A 432 -9.91 34.50 -6.83
C GLU A 432 -10.09 34.77 -8.33
N LYS A 433 -9.72 33.83 -9.20
CA LYS A 433 -9.92 33.95 -10.66
C LYS A 433 -11.35 33.66 -11.10
N MET A 434 -12.14 32.99 -10.27
CA MET A 434 -13.53 32.62 -10.56
C MET A 434 -14.55 33.62 -9.97
N ALA A 435 -14.12 34.44 -9.00
CA ALA A 435 -14.87 35.55 -8.43
C ALA A 435 -14.70 36.81 -9.29
#